data_AF-A0A286C6F5-F1
#
_entry.id   AF-A0A286C6F5-F1
#
_cell.length_a   1.000
_cell.length_b   1.000
_cell.length_c   1.000
_cell.angle_alpha   90.00
_cell.angle_beta   90.00
_cell.angle_gamma   90.00
#
_symmetry.space_group_name_H-M   'P 1'
#
loop_
_entity.id
_entity.type
_entity.pdbx_description
1 polymer ?
#
loop_
_entity_poly.entity_id
_entity_poly.type
_entity_poly.pdbx_seq_one_letter_code
_entity_poly.pdbx_strand_id
1 'polypeptide(L)'
;MGLIKIHLGKNSFRPFLALLNKHSLHYTLGELKASVQTDRLFVSILQSAETWDKLPTVIIEFLDRPNRKVSITAKDGRRINARGLTHDELGWLVANSKQIDPLEEALEQTKFLAPEHLVLPGFSPTPLKRLTMSQELCHGDTKKIRHGVQAGSDTASSAR
;
A
#
# COMPACT_ATOMS: atom_id res chain seq x y z
N MET A 1 -27.69 11.23 16.27
CA MET A 1 -26.66 10.17 16.13
C MET A 1 -26.03 10.30 14.76
N GLY A 2 -24.69 10.31 14.68
CA GLY A 2 -23.96 10.41 13.41
C GLY A 2 -23.64 9.04 12.83
N LEU A 3 -23.33 8.98 11.53
CA LEU A 3 -22.82 7.80 10.85
C LEU A 3 -21.40 8.09 10.34
N ILE A 4 -20.49 7.15 10.54
CA ILE A 4 -19.16 7.17 9.91
C ILE A 4 -19.26 6.37 8.61
N LYS A 5 -18.89 7.01 7.49
CA LYS A 5 -18.81 6.35 6.19
C LYS A 5 -17.43 5.78 5.97
N ILE A 6 -17.37 4.48 5.71
CA ILE A 6 -16.14 3.75 5.40
C ILE A 6 -16.22 3.30 3.95
N HIS A 7 -15.41 3.87 3.07
CA HIS A 7 -15.40 3.54 1.66
C HIS A 7 -14.37 2.44 1.42
N LEU A 8 -14.82 1.32 0.88
CA LEU A 8 -13.98 0.13 0.75
C LEU A 8 -13.63 -0.12 -0.72
N GLY A 9 -12.33 -0.21 -0.99
CA GLY A 9 -11.86 -0.71 -2.28
C GLY A 9 -12.15 -2.20 -2.44
N LYS A 10 -12.19 -2.68 -3.69
CA LYS A 10 -12.48 -4.09 -4.03
C LYS A 10 -11.66 -5.10 -3.21
N ASN A 11 -10.37 -4.82 -3.02
CA ASN A 11 -9.47 -5.73 -2.32
C ASN A 11 -9.44 -5.51 -0.79
N SER A 12 -9.94 -4.37 -0.31
CA SER A 12 -10.07 -4.07 1.12
C SER A 12 -11.41 -4.52 1.68
N PHE A 13 -12.43 -4.71 0.83
CA PHE A 13 -13.81 -4.98 1.25
C PHE A 13 -13.92 -6.20 2.17
N ARG A 14 -13.60 -7.40 1.66
CA ARG A 14 -13.73 -8.63 2.45
C ARG A 14 -12.86 -8.64 3.71
N PRO A 15 -11.56 -8.28 3.64
CA PRO A 15 -10.73 -8.26 4.84
C PRO A 15 -11.23 -7.29 5.91
N PHE A 16 -11.70 -6.10 5.52
CA PHE A 16 -12.18 -5.11 6.48
C PHE A 16 -13.50 -5.52 7.12
N LEU A 17 -14.45 -6.07 6.35
CA LEU A 17 -15.70 -6.62 6.90
C LEU A 17 -15.45 -7.76 7.89
N ALA A 18 -14.49 -8.64 7.60
CA ALA A 18 -14.12 -9.72 8.51
C ALA A 18 -13.65 -9.19 9.88
N LEU A 19 -12.90 -8.08 9.88
CA LEU A 19 -12.46 -7.42 11.12
C LEU A 19 -13.62 -6.75 11.86
N LEU A 20 -14.53 -6.07 11.16
CA LEU A 20 -15.73 -5.51 11.79
C LEU A 20 -16.56 -6.60 12.48
N ASN A 21 -16.75 -7.74 11.82
CA ASN A 21 -17.48 -8.88 12.38
C ASN A 21 -16.74 -9.50 13.57
N LYS A 22 -15.42 -9.67 13.47
CA LYS A 22 -14.57 -10.19 14.56
C LYS A 22 -14.72 -9.38 15.84
N HIS A 23 -14.80 -8.06 15.72
CA HIS A 23 -14.95 -7.14 16.85
C HIS A 23 -16.42 -6.81 17.19
N SER A 24 -17.38 -7.49 16.55
CA SER A 24 -18.82 -7.29 16.75
C SER A 24 -19.29 -5.83 16.53
N LEU A 25 -18.68 -5.14 15.56
CA LEU A 25 -19.14 -3.80 15.17
C LEU A 25 -20.30 -3.91 14.19
N HIS A 26 -21.45 -3.37 14.59
CA HIS A 26 -22.63 -3.30 13.73
C HIS A 26 -22.44 -2.29 12.61
N TYR A 27 -22.82 -2.69 11.40
CA TYR A 27 -22.71 -1.84 10.22
C TYR A 27 -23.83 -2.07 9.21
N THR A 28 -24.12 -1.05 8.40
CA THR A 28 -25.01 -1.17 7.25
C THR A 28 -24.22 -1.05 5.95
N LEU A 29 -24.54 -1.91 4.98
CA LEU A 29 -23.93 -1.86 3.67
C LEU A 29 -24.70 -0.88 2.79
N GLY A 30 -23.98 0.02 2.13
CA GLY A 30 -24.51 0.95 1.15
C GLY A 30 -23.78 0.81 -0.19
N GLU A 31 -24.51 1.07 -1.26
CA GLU A 31 -23.96 1.11 -2.62
C GLU A 31 -24.02 2.55 -3.12
N LEU A 32 -22.87 3.09 -3.51
CA LEU A 32 -22.82 4.40 -4.17
C LEU A 32 -22.92 4.17 -5.68
N LYS A 33 -24.11 4.42 -6.25
CA LYS A 33 -24.30 4.50 -7.69
C LYS A 33 -23.70 5.82 -8.21
N ALA A 34 -22.41 5.82 -8.48
CA ALA A 34 -21.77 6.91 -9.22
C ALA A 34 -22.04 6.71 -10.71
N SER A 35 -22.65 7.70 -11.36
CA SER A 35 -23.12 7.64 -12.76
C SER A 35 -22.03 7.42 -13.80
N VAL A 36 -20.75 7.48 -13.42
CA VAL A 36 -19.62 7.27 -14.32
C VAL A 36 -18.53 6.50 -13.57
N GLN A 37 -18.53 5.19 -13.77
CA GLN A 37 -17.45 4.26 -13.47
C GLN A 37 -17.10 4.05 -11.99
N THR A 38 -17.35 2.81 -11.54
CA THR A 38 -16.99 2.19 -10.26
C THR A 38 -18.07 2.26 -9.18
N ASP A 39 -18.86 1.18 -9.08
CA ASP A 39 -19.62 0.87 -7.88
C ASP A 39 -18.65 0.85 -6.69
N ARG A 40 -18.72 1.88 -5.85
CA ARG A 40 -17.95 1.91 -4.60
C ARG A 40 -18.88 1.49 -3.48
N LEU A 41 -18.61 0.29 -2.96
CA LEU A 41 -19.24 -0.20 -1.75
C LEU A 41 -18.74 0.63 -0.58
N PHE A 42 -19.67 1.09 0.24
CA PHE A 42 -19.34 1.74 1.51
C PHE A 42 -20.12 1.07 2.64
N VAL A 43 -19.54 1.17 3.81
CA VAL A 43 -20.11 0.68 5.05
C VAL A 43 -20.40 1.88 5.94
N SER A 44 -21.58 1.94 6.53
CA SER A 44 -21.93 2.95 7.52
C SER A 44 -21.94 2.34 8.91
N ILE A 45 -21.18 2.94 9.83
CA ILE A 45 -21.13 2.53 11.24
C ILE A 45 -21.75 3.63 12.09
N LEU A 46 -22.60 3.24 13.04
CA LEU A 46 -23.24 4.17 13.97
C LEU A 46 -22.20 4.75 14.93
N GLN A 47 -22.16 6.07 15.09
CA GLN A 47 -21.30 6.69 16.11
C GLN A 47 -21.82 6.36 17.50
N SER A 48 -21.03 5.59 18.25
CA SER A 48 -21.30 5.16 19.62
C SER A 48 -19.97 5.07 20.39
N ALA A 49 -20.04 5.02 21.73
CA ALA A 49 -18.86 4.80 22.57
C ALA A 49 -18.13 3.49 22.19
N GLU A 50 -18.90 2.43 21.92
CA GLU A 50 -18.38 1.16 21.42
C GLU A 50 -17.61 1.30 20.10
N THR A 51 -18.11 2.12 19.17
CA THR A 51 -17.42 2.37 17.90
C THR A 51 -16.08 3.06 18.10
N TRP A 52 -16.00 4.01 19.03
CA TRP A 52 -14.75 4.73 19.31
C TRP A 52 -13.70 3.87 20.00
N ASP A 53 -14.13 2.84 20.73
CA ASP A 53 -13.24 1.87 21.37
C ASP A 53 -12.74 0.80 20.39
N LYS A 54 -13.65 0.23 19.58
CA LYS A 54 -13.35 -0.94 18.74
C LYS A 54 -12.84 -0.60 17.35
N LEU A 55 -13.28 0.51 16.74
CA LEU A 55 -12.90 0.86 15.37
C LEU A 55 -11.40 1.19 15.23
N PRO A 56 -10.74 1.86 16.20
CA PRO A 56 -9.28 1.99 16.19
C PRO A 56 -8.56 0.63 16.16
N THR A 57 -9.02 -0.34 16.95
CA THR A 57 -8.48 -1.70 16.96
C THR A 57 -8.61 -2.38 15.61
N VAL A 58 -9.77 -2.25 14.95
CA VAL A 58 -9.99 -2.74 13.58
C VAL A 58 -9.02 -2.09 12.59
N ILE A 59 -8.80 -0.78 12.69
CA ILE A 59 -7.88 -0.05 11.81
C ILE A 59 -6.44 -0.52 12.00
N ILE A 60 -6.00 -0.67 13.25
CA ILE A 60 -4.66 -1.17 13.58
C ILE A 60 -4.48 -2.59 13.03
N GLU A 61 -5.44 -3.50 13.28
CA GLU A 61 -5.35 -4.88 12.80
C GLU A 61 -5.38 -4.96 11.26
N PHE A 62 -6.09 -4.04 10.60
CA PHE A 62 -6.05 -3.95 9.14
C PHE A 62 -4.69 -3.48 8.62
N LEU A 63 -4.07 -2.50 9.29
CA LEU A 63 -2.76 -1.93 8.93
C LEU A 63 -1.58 -2.86 9.24
N ASP A 64 -1.75 -3.81 10.16
CA ASP A 64 -0.74 -4.83 10.49
C ASP A 64 -0.46 -5.78 9.31
N ARG A 65 -1.41 -5.89 8.38
CA ARG A 65 -1.24 -6.70 7.17
C ARG A 65 -0.37 -5.97 6.14
N PRO A 66 0.48 -6.70 5.38
CA PRO A 66 1.31 -6.08 4.36
C PRO A 66 0.46 -5.39 3.29
N ASN A 67 1.00 -4.30 2.74
CA ASN A 67 0.38 -3.51 1.66
C ASN A 67 -1.00 -2.94 2.01
N ARG A 68 -1.32 -2.75 3.30
CA ARG A 68 -2.55 -2.09 3.72
C ARG A 68 -2.29 -0.64 4.14
N LYS A 69 -3.21 0.22 3.74
CA LYS A 69 -3.21 1.64 4.07
C LYS A 69 -4.59 2.05 4.48
N VAL A 70 -4.69 2.93 5.46
CA VAL A 70 -5.97 3.52 5.88
C VAL A 70 -5.79 5.02 5.85
N SER A 71 -6.67 5.68 5.12
CA SER A 71 -6.72 7.13 5.01
C SER A 71 -7.96 7.62 5.74
N ILE A 72 -7.79 8.53 6.68
CA ILE A 72 -8.90 9.15 7.42
C ILE A 72 -9.04 10.58 6.93
N THR A 73 -10.25 10.94 6.50
CA THR A 73 -10.60 12.32 6.17
C THR A 73 -11.32 12.92 7.37
N ALA A 74 -10.70 13.90 8.03
CA ALA A 74 -11.28 14.65 9.13
C ALA A 74 -12.40 15.59 8.66
N LYS A 75 -13.24 16.05 9.58
CA LYS A 75 -14.36 16.97 9.28
C LYS A 75 -13.90 18.31 8.69
N ASP A 76 -12.68 18.74 8.99
CA ASP A 76 -12.03 19.93 8.41
C ASP A 76 -11.50 19.69 6.98
N GLY A 77 -11.68 18.49 6.45
CA GLY A 77 -11.23 18.10 5.10
C GLY A 77 -9.78 17.62 5.04
N ARG A 78 -9.03 17.64 6.15
CA ARG A 78 -7.66 17.13 6.18
C ARG A 78 -7.65 15.62 6.03
N ARG A 79 -6.73 15.12 5.20
CA ARG A 79 -6.54 13.70 4.93
C ARG A 79 -5.28 13.21 5.64
N ILE A 80 -5.44 12.23 6.52
CA ILE A 80 -4.40 11.72 7.41
C ILE A 80 -4.18 10.24 7.13
N ASN A 81 -2.92 9.82 7.00
CA ASN A 81 -2.57 8.39 6.93
C ASN A 81 -2.56 7.83 8.36
N ALA A 82 -3.31 6.75 8.58
CA ALA A 82 -3.44 6.12 9.89
C ALA A 82 -2.21 5.28 10.30
N ARG A 83 -1.28 5.04 9.38
CA ARG A 83 -0.09 4.22 9.67
C ARG A 83 0.81 4.89 10.70
N GLY A 84 1.14 4.15 11.77
CA GLY A 84 2.02 4.61 12.85
C GLY A 84 1.31 5.42 13.94
N LEU A 85 -0.01 5.62 13.84
CA LEU A 85 -0.79 6.24 14.89
C LEU A 85 -1.08 5.25 16.02
N THR A 86 -1.08 5.76 17.24
CA THR A 86 -1.49 5.02 18.43
C THR A 86 -3.01 4.81 18.47
N HIS A 87 -3.46 3.92 19.36
CA HIS A 87 -4.89 3.65 19.53
C HIS A 87 -5.66 4.92 19.95
N ASP A 88 -5.14 5.69 20.89
CA ASP A 88 -5.76 6.93 21.38
C ASP A 88 -5.86 8.01 20.27
N GLU A 89 -4.80 8.18 19.48
CA GLU A 89 -4.80 9.11 18.34
C GLU A 89 -5.83 8.69 17.28
N LEU A 90 -5.93 7.39 17.01
CA LEU A 90 -6.94 6.85 16.11
C LEU A 90 -8.35 7.03 16.67
N GLY A 91 -8.57 6.82 17.97
CA GLY A 91 -9.85 7.08 18.62
C GLY A 91 -10.30 8.52 18.44
N TRP A 92 -9.41 9.48 18.69
CA TRP A 92 -9.67 10.89 18.47
C TRP A 92 -9.98 11.23 17.00
N LEU A 93 -9.20 10.68 16.07
CA LEU A 93 -9.41 10.89 14.63
C LEU A 93 -10.71 10.29 14.13
N VAL A 94 -11.06 9.08 14.57
CA VAL A 94 -12.29 8.40 14.20
C VAL A 94 -13.50 9.20 14.65
N ALA A 95 -13.50 9.72 15.88
CA ALA A 95 -14.57 10.58 16.41
C ALA A 95 -14.74 11.89 15.61
N ASN A 96 -13.64 12.42 15.07
CA ASN A 96 -13.61 13.65 14.29
C ASN A 96 -13.55 13.42 12.78
N SER A 97 -13.76 12.19 12.33
CA SER A 97 -13.73 11.83 10.92
C SER A 97 -15.05 12.15 10.22
N LYS A 98 -14.93 12.51 8.95
CA LYS A 98 -16.02 12.53 7.98
C LYS A 98 -16.10 11.21 7.22
N GLN A 99 -14.93 10.63 6.90
CA GLN A 99 -14.82 9.44 6.07
C GLN A 99 -13.53 8.67 6.39
N ILE A 100 -13.58 7.34 6.23
CA ILE A 100 -12.43 6.45 6.36
C ILE A 100 -12.31 5.64 5.08
N ASP A 101 -11.10 5.51 4.54
CA ASP A 101 -10.80 4.82 3.29
C ASP A 101 -9.72 3.74 3.53
N PRO A 102 -10.10 2.50 3.80
CA PRO A 102 -9.19 1.35 3.81
C PRO A 102 -8.82 0.95 2.38
N LEU A 103 -7.53 0.97 2.06
CA LEU A 103 -6.97 0.75 0.74
C LEU A 103 -5.92 -0.38 0.80
N GLU A 104 -5.79 -1.10 -0.31
CA GLU A 104 -4.61 -1.90 -0.58
C GLU A 104 -3.65 -1.04 -1.39
N GLU A 105 -2.43 -0.87 -0.89
CA GLU A 105 -1.36 -0.28 -1.66
C GLU A 105 -1.00 -1.31 -2.73
N ALA A 106 -1.49 -1.09 -3.94
CA ALA A 106 -0.94 -1.81 -5.09
C ALA A 106 0.57 -1.58 -5.05
N LEU A 107 1.36 -2.64 -5.22
CA LEU A 107 2.80 -2.54 -5.48
C LEU A 107 2.99 -1.82 -6.82
N GLU A 108 2.74 -0.52 -6.84
CA GLU A 108 3.12 0.35 -7.93
C GLU A 108 4.64 0.45 -7.82
N GLN A 109 5.32 -0.32 -8.67
CA GLN A 109 6.61 0.10 -9.20
C GLN A 109 6.47 1.58 -9.58
N THR A 110 7.16 2.44 -8.83
CA THR A 110 7.64 3.77 -9.25
C THR A 110 7.06 4.29 -10.57
N LYS A 111 5.87 4.90 -10.54
CA LYS A 111 5.67 6.13 -11.28
C LYS A 111 5.82 7.27 -10.30
N PHE A 112 7.09 7.65 -10.14
CA PHE A 112 7.47 8.98 -9.68
C PHE A 112 6.53 9.98 -10.35
N LEU A 113 5.73 10.66 -9.54
CA LEU A 113 5.25 11.98 -9.91
C LEU A 113 6.51 12.82 -10.10
N ALA A 114 6.88 13.02 -11.36
CA ALA A 114 7.79 14.10 -11.73
C ALA A 114 7.18 15.39 -11.15
N PRO A 115 7.97 16.23 -10.45
CA PRO A 115 7.48 17.53 -10.02
C PRO A 115 7.08 18.30 -11.27
N GLU A 116 5.87 18.85 -11.27
CA GLU A 116 5.41 19.81 -12.26
C GLU A 116 6.34 21.03 -12.22
N HIS A 117 7.39 21.02 -13.03
CA HIS A 117 8.09 22.24 -13.41
C HIS A 117 7.25 22.91 -14.49
N LEU A 118 6.58 23.99 -14.06
CA LEU A 118 6.06 25.08 -14.87
C LEU A 118 6.80 25.21 -16.22
N VAL A 119 6.14 24.80 -17.30
CA VAL A 119 6.55 25.11 -18.66
C VAL A 119 6.09 26.53 -18.97
N LEU A 120 7.03 27.48 -18.93
CA LEU A 120 6.88 28.76 -19.61
C LEU A 120 7.00 28.54 -21.13
N PRO A 121 6.22 29.24 -21.98
CA PRO A 121 6.24 29.00 -23.40
C PRO A 121 7.45 29.70 -24.04
N GLY A 122 8.18 28.95 -24.87
CA GLY A 122 9.02 29.51 -25.92
C GLY A 122 10.52 29.32 -25.75
N PHE A 123 11.02 28.11 -25.97
CA PHE A 123 12.36 27.91 -26.53
C PHE A 123 12.35 26.65 -27.41
N SER A 124 12.67 26.82 -28.69
CA SER A 124 12.83 25.74 -29.66
C SER A 124 14.14 24.98 -29.40
N PRO A 125 14.16 23.63 -29.48
CA PRO A 125 15.40 22.89 -29.33
C PRO A 125 15.99 22.56 -30.71
N THR A 126 17.25 22.93 -30.94
CA THR A 126 18.16 22.24 -31.87
C THR A 126 19.61 22.74 -31.64
N PRO A 127 20.65 21.98 -32.01
CA PRO A 127 21.10 20.73 -31.39
C PRO A 127 22.57 20.85 -30.93
N LEU A 128 23.00 20.11 -29.90
CA LEU A 128 24.41 20.08 -29.49
C LEU A 128 25.00 18.68 -29.56
N LYS A 129 25.82 18.50 -30.61
CA LYS A 129 26.75 17.39 -30.85
C LYS A 129 27.71 17.25 -29.66
N ARG A 130 27.90 16.03 -29.13
CA ARG A 130 29.15 15.56 -28.49
C ARG A 130 29.23 14.04 -28.59
N LEU A 131 30.06 13.57 -29.51
CA LEU A 131 31.40 12.98 -29.26
C LEU A 131 31.31 11.48 -28.94
N THR A 132 31.37 10.70 -30.01
CA THR A 132 31.84 9.32 -30.03
C THR A 132 33.27 9.25 -29.51
N MET A 133 33.53 8.38 -28.54
CA MET A 133 34.88 7.93 -28.22
C MET A 133 34.93 6.41 -28.35
N SER A 134 35.74 5.98 -29.31
CA SER A 134 36.12 4.60 -29.59
C SER A 134 36.74 3.93 -28.37
N GLN A 135 36.43 2.65 -28.16
CA GLN A 135 37.30 1.74 -27.42
C GLN A 135 37.49 0.49 -28.27
N GLU A 136 38.65 0.41 -28.90
CA GLU A 136 39.14 -0.79 -29.57
C GLU A 136 39.73 -1.76 -28.53
N LEU A 137 39.31 -3.03 -28.68
CA LEU A 137 40.09 -4.27 -28.58
C LEU A 137 41.08 -4.47 -27.42
N CYS A 138 40.83 -5.53 -26.64
CA CYS A 138 41.84 -6.56 -26.40
C CYS A 138 41.20 -7.94 -26.28
N HIS A 139 41.66 -8.86 -27.14
CA HIS A 139 41.37 -10.29 -27.14
C HIS A 139 41.91 -10.96 -25.86
N GLY A 140 41.11 -11.84 -25.26
CA GLY A 140 41.51 -12.66 -24.12
C GLY A 140 41.10 -14.11 -24.37
N ASP A 141 42.10 -14.94 -24.59
CA ASP A 141 42.11 -16.30 -25.10
C ASP A 141 41.25 -17.33 -24.33
N THR A 142 40.55 -18.16 -25.08
CA THR A 142 39.87 -19.38 -24.62
C THR A 142 40.88 -20.45 -24.22
N LYS A 143 40.96 -20.82 -22.92
CA LYS A 143 41.54 -22.10 -22.51
C LYS A 143 40.57 -22.92 -21.67
N LYS A 144 40.00 -23.90 -22.36
CA LYS A 144 39.21 -25.03 -21.87
C LYS A 144 40.17 -26.04 -21.23
N ILE A 145 40.03 -26.33 -19.94
CA ILE A 145 40.60 -27.53 -19.32
C ILE A 145 39.49 -28.24 -18.56
N ARG A 146 39.10 -29.41 -19.09
CA ARG A 146 38.29 -30.43 -18.41
C ARG A 146 39.23 -31.55 -18.02
N HIS A 147 39.38 -31.82 -16.73
CA HIS A 147 39.63 -33.13 -16.11
C HIS A 147 39.15 -32.95 -14.66
N GLY A 148 38.17 -33.64 -14.10
CA GLY A 148 37.77 -35.02 -14.29
C GLY A 148 38.55 -35.91 -13.33
N VAL A 149 38.30 -35.81 -12.01
CA VAL A 149 38.67 -36.84 -11.03
C VAL A 149 37.52 -37.00 -10.04
N GLN A 150 37.10 -38.26 -9.95
CA GLN A 150 36.06 -38.84 -9.09
C GLN A 150 36.75 -39.72 -8.03
N ALA A 151 35.96 -40.12 -7.02
CA ALA A 151 36.25 -41.03 -5.89
C ALA A 151 36.70 -40.32 -4.61
N GLY A 152 36.22 -40.63 -3.42
CA GLY A 152 35.26 -41.62 -2.91
C GLY A 152 34.77 -41.12 -1.54
N SER A 153 33.64 -41.60 -1.00
CA SER A 153 33.62 -42.69 -0.01
C SER A 153 34.50 -42.35 1.21
N ASP A 154 34.05 -42.20 2.45
CA ASP A 154 33.09 -43.04 3.15
C ASP A 154 32.82 -42.49 4.56
N THR A 155 31.74 -43.04 5.15
CA THR A 155 31.55 -43.35 6.58
C THR A 155 31.23 -42.26 7.62
N ALA A 156 30.08 -42.53 8.23
CA ALA A 156 29.60 -42.06 9.52
C ALA A 156 30.51 -42.43 10.69
N SER A 157 30.34 -41.74 11.82
CA SER A 157 29.99 -42.31 13.13
C SER A 157 30.60 -41.55 14.31
N SER A 158 29.90 -41.64 15.45
CA SER A 158 30.32 -41.46 16.84
C SER A 158 29.94 -40.10 17.46
N ALA A 159 28.76 -39.95 18.06
CA ALA A 159 28.20 -40.58 19.28
C ALA A 159 28.33 -39.66 20.50
N ARG A 160 27.17 -39.37 21.09
CA ARG A 160 26.96 -39.42 22.54
C ARG A 160 25.98 -40.55 22.80
#